data_AF-A0A495YJJ5-F1
#
_entry.id   AF-A0A495YJJ5-F1
#
_cell.length_a   1.000
_cell.length_b   1.000
_cell.length_c   1.000
_cell.angle_alpha   90.00
_cell.angle_beta   90.00
_cell.angle_gamma   90.00
#
_symmetry.space_group_name_H-M   'P 1'
#
loop_
_entity.id
_entity.type
_entity.pdbx_description
1 polymer ?
#
loop_
_entity_poly.entity_id
_entity_poly.type
_entity_poly.pdbx_seq_one_letter_code
_entity_poly.pdbx_strand_id
1 'polypeptide(L)'
;MRRSSNRRRPRRTRWTNRLRRSSRWWGASAWRPDSRALSLRRGLALRDARRPLAAGYNQSMTKPDGRPARNRLQCATTHMGPEPAAHGRRIAVQSHTERVETMTLTIYLTGYLCMLASAAIGMRMRVVAWRWLAAGIAPAAAFALLRGRTGTDTAVYQDIIAGIWAGNLKVVPRTLEPGFVWLVRALEWLGHDPRIATAVLTLLVVVACVAAFGRSADDACVFATLIFPLFFYDMAMSGLRYGVAFCIAKLASDAWARRRHGVSVAFTVAATGMHVSAVLLVVLLQVRRLRRLRYAGLAVAIGGVLFAMHHEALLAKVGLYAAFTPPTQMSGGAPLVLALLTLAAGWVLLARMPRTLVFLFVCEIASFALARVSYAGLRFQWLVLFAMSCVFVPLLQVPTIRRRHVVVTMAVIGAIGFAMRTRNMLGEYGLGPSPFLPYRFFWE
;
A
#
# COMPACT_ATOMS: atom_id res chain seq x y z
N MET A 1 -2.76 -74.83 -60.98
CA MET A 1 -3.65 -73.81 -60.35
C MET A 1 -3.63 -73.95 -58.83
N ARG A 2 -3.30 -72.90 -58.07
CA ARG A 2 -3.51 -72.83 -56.61
C ARG A 2 -4.08 -71.44 -56.26
N ARG A 3 -5.25 -71.41 -55.61
CA ARG A 3 -5.88 -70.16 -55.13
C ARG A 3 -5.30 -69.76 -53.78
N SER A 4 -4.87 -68.50 -53.62
CA SER A 4 -4.57 -67.91 -52.31
C SER A 4 -5.62 -66.86 -51.93
N SER A 5 -6.31 -67.09 -50.82
CA SER A 5 -7.38 -66.21 -50.32
C SER A 5 -6.86 -65.34 -49.17
N ASN A 6 -6.56 -64.07 -49.45
CA ASN A 6 -6.08 -63.16 -48.40
C ASN A 6 -7.25 -62.51 -47.65
N ARG A 7 -7.44 -62.90 -46.38
CA ARG A 7 -8.58 -62.45 -45.54
C ARG A 7 -8.37 -61.03 -45.00
N ARG A 8 -9.34 -60.15 -45.26
CA ARG A 8 -9.44 -58.83 -44.61
C ARG A 8 -9.65 -58.99 -43.09
N ARG A 9 -8.87 -58.26 -42.27
CA ARG A 9 -9.15 -58.08 -40.82
C ARG A 9 -10.01 -56.84 -40.58
N PRO A 10 -11.02 -56.87 -39.70
CA PRO A 10 -11.81 -55.69 -39.37
C PRO A 10 -11.08 -54.77 -38.37
N ARG A 11 -11.14 -53.45 -38.61
CA ARG A 11 -10.71 -52.43 -37.64
C ARG A 11 -11.71 -52.40 -36.47
N ARG A 12 -11.28 -52.79 -35.26
CA ARG A 12 -12.04 -52.51 -34.02
C ARG A 12 -11.85 -51.04 -33.62
N THR A 13 -12.93 -50.27 -33.67
CA THR A 13 -13.04 -48.95 -33.06
C THR A 13 -12.98 -49.07 -31.53
N ARG A 14 -12.15 -48.26 -30.87
CA ARG A 14 -12.00 -48.26 -29.41
C ARG A 14 -11.99 -46.84 -28.85
N TRP A 15 -13.13 -46.17 -28.94
CA TRP A 15 -13.37 -44.81 -28.41
C TRP A 15 -14.64 -44.76 -27.58
N THR A 16 -14.57 -45.24 -26.32
CA THR A 16 -15.56 -44.95 -25.26
C THR A 16 -14.98 -45.40 -23.91
N ASN A 17 -14.28 -44.50 -23.20
CA ASN A 17 -14.19 -44.45 -21.73
C ASN A 17 -13.19 -43.37 -21.27
N ARG A 18 -13.63 -42.10 -21.22
CA ARG A 18 -12.84 -41.01 -20.64
C ARG A 18 -13.66 -39.93 -19.90
N LEU A 19 -14.80 -40.30 -19.33
CA LEU A 19 -15.66 -39.39 -18.55
C LEU A 19 -16.15 -40.02 -17.23
N ARG A 20 -15.22 -40.47 -16.36
CA ARG A 20 -15.52 -40.77 -14.94
C ARG A 20 -14.26 -40.88 -14.07
N ARG A 21 -13.54 -39.76 -13.85
CA ARG A 21 -12.54 -39.54 -12.77
C ARG A 21 -11.93 -38.12 -12.86
N SER A 22 -12.64 -37.10 -12.35
CA SER A 22 -12.15 -35.71 -12.28
C SER A 22 -12.45 -34.97 -10.98
N SER A 23 -12.80 -35.71 -9.91
CA SER A 23 -13.24 -35.15 -8.61
C SER A 23 -12.40 -35.65 -7.42
N ARG A 24 -11.07 -35.80 -7.58
CA ARG A 24 -10.16 -36.18 -6.46
C ARG A 24 -8.66 -35.86 -6.66
N TRP A 25 -8.32 -34.71 -7.26
CA TRP A 25 -6.91 -34.25 -7.37
C TRP A 25 -6.75 -32.77 -7.00
N TRP A 26 -6.71 -32.51 -5.69
CA TRP A 26 -6.05 -31.33 -5.10
C TRP A 26 -5.17 -31.82 -3.94
N GLY A 27 -4.02 -32.40 -4.29
CA GLY A 27 -3.10 -33.01 -3.33
C GLY A 27 -1.67 -33.00 -3.86
N ALA A 28 -0.79 -32.29 -3.16
CA ALA A 28 0.67 -32.41 -3.19
C ALA A 28 1.36 -32.58 -4.56
N SER A 29 1.50 -31.48 -5.33
CA SER A 29 2.64 -31.37 -6.25
C SER A 29 3.92 -31.17 -5.43
N ALA A 30 4.80 -32.19 -5.45
CA ALA A 30 6.05 -32.15 -4.71
C ALA A 30 7.02 -31.11 -5.29
N TRP A 31 7.55 -30.24 -4.44
CA TRP A 31 8.67 -29.37 -4.76
C TRP A 31 9.89 -29.94 -4.02
N ARG A 32 10.77 -30.65 -4.72
CA ARG A 32 12.08 -31.07 -4.20
C ARG A 32 13.06 -29.90 -4.39
N PRO A 33 13.67 -29.36 -3.32
CA PRO A 33 14.88 -28.56 -3.45
C PRO A 33 16.10 -29.48 -3.52
N ASP A 34 17.03 -29.21 -4.45
CA ASP A 34 18.34 -29.85 -4.42
C ASP A 34 19.10 -29.51 -3.14
N SER A 35 19.73 -30.52 -2.56
CA SER A 35 20.45 -30.43 -1.29
C SER A 35 21.89 -30.89 -1.44
N ARG A 36 22.81 -29.92 -1.60
CA ARG A 36 24.21 -29.99 -1.15
C ARG A 36 24.37 -28.77 -0.22
N ALA A 37 24.55 -28.91 1.10
CA ALA A 37 25.71 -29.44 1.83
C ALA A 37 26.99 -28.61 1.55
N LEU A 38 27.90 -28.27 2.48
CA LEU A 38 28.04 -28.28 3.95
C LEU A 38 29.28 -27.38 4.24
N SER A 39 29.61 -26.83 5.43
CA SER A 39 28.95 -26.57 6.72
C SER A 39 29.79 -25.52 7.49
N LEU A 40 29.36 -25.02 8.66
CA LEU A 40 30.26 -24.81 9.82
C LEU A 40 29.51 -24.48 11.15
N ARG A 41 30.15 -24.93 12.24
CA ARG A 41 29.80 -24.86 13.68
C ARG A 41 30.40 -23.57 14.31
N ARG A 42 30.26 -23.16 15.59
CA ARG A 42 29.46 -23.47 16.82
C ARG A 42 29.74 -22.35 17.86
N GLY A 43 28.92 -22.25 18.93
CA GLY A 43 29.24 -21.50 20.17
C GLY A 43 28.96 -19.98 20.10
N LEU A 44 28.85 -19.19 21.16
CA LEU A 44 28.84 -19.32 22.65
C LEU A 44 28.29 -17.94 23.19
N ALA A 45 27.70 -17.74 24.39
CA ALA A 45 27.29 -18.58 25.53
C ALA A 45 26.07 -17.90 26.25
N LEU A 46 25.88 -18.09 27.57
CA LEU A 46 24.92 -17.35 28.42
C LEU A 46 25.51 -16.03 28.94
N ARG A 47 24.65 -15.07 29.31
CA ARG A 47 24.69 -14.47 30.67
C ARG A 47 23.39 -13.74 31.07
N ASP A 48 22.96 -13.99 32.30
CA ASP A 48 21.90 -13.27 33.00
C ASP A 48 22.33 -11.85 33.41
N ALA A 49 21.35 -10.94 33.49
CA ALA A 49 21.36 -9.83 34.43
C ALA A 49 19.92 -9.34 34.72
N ARG A 50 19.34 -9.77 35.85
CA ARG A 50 18.21 -9.05 36.45
C ARG A 50 18.75 -7.89 37.29
N ARG A 51 18.12 -6.72 37.25
CA ARG A 51 17.69 -5.97 38.46
C ARG A 51 16.74 -4.81 38.10
N PRO A 52 15.80 -4.45 38.99
CA PRO A 52 14.86 -3.34 38.79
C PRO A 52 15.36 -2.06 39.46
N LEU A 53 14.85 -0.91 39.02
CA LEU A 53 14.81 0.32 39.83
C LEU A 53 13.49 1.06 39.58
N ALA A 54 12.94 1.63 40.65
CA ALA A 54 11.70 2.38 40.65
C ALA A 54 11.95 3.84 41.06
N ALA A 55 11.30 4.76 40.35
CA ALA A 55 10.93 6.13 40.76
C ALA A 55 10.01 6.66 39.63
N GLY A 56 8.87 7.32 39.85
CA GLY A 56 8.43 8.00 41.07
C GLY A 56 8.58 9.50 40.88
N TYR A 57 7.63 10.14 40.19
CA TYR A 57 7.51 11.60 40.19
C TYR A 57 6.08 12.06 39.89
N ASN A 58 5.42 12.63 40.91
CA ASN A 58 4.22 13.45 40.75
C ASN A 58 4.64 14.85 40.32
N GLN A 59 3.98 15.44 39.32
CA GLN A 59 3.89 16.90 39.22
C GLN A 59 2.47 17.35 38.85
N SER A 60 1.88 18.08 39.79
CA SER A 60 0.65 18.84 39.66
C SER A 60 0.82 19.98 38.66
N MET A 61 -0.10 20.13 37.71
CA MET A 61 -0.29 21.39 36.99
C MET A 61 -1.45 22.18 37.60
N THR A 62 -1.10 23.27 38.26
CA THR A 62 -2.02 24.35 38.61
C THR A 62 -2.50 25.06 37.35
N LYS A 63 -3.80 25.36 37.27
CA LYS A 63 -4.35 26.29 36.28
C LYS A 63 -4.15 27.74 36.76
N PRO A 64 -3.76 28.67 35.89
CA PRO A 64 -4.06 30.09 36.05
C PRO A 64 -5.33 30.46 35.24
N ASP A 65 -6.19 31.26 35.86
CA ASP A 65 -7.38 31.83 35.22
C ASP A 65 -7.01 32.92 34.19
N GLY A 66 -7.81 33.05 33.13
CA GLY A 66 -7.68 34.09 32.12
C GLY A 66 -9.04 34.47 31.52
N ARG A 67 -9.53 35.67 31.85
CA ARG A 67 -10.88 36.16 31.48
C ARG A 67 -10.98 36.54 29.99
N PRO A 68 -12.16 36.42 29.36
CA PRO A 68 -12.37 36.85 27.97
C PRO A 68 -12.53 38.38 27.87
N ALA A 69 -11.75 39.01 26.98
CA ALA A 69 -11.93 40.41 26.62
C ALA A 69 -13.05 40.56 25.57
N ARG A 70 -14.08 41.36 25.88
CA ARG A 70 -15.04 41.88 24.89
C ARG A 70 -14.34 43.00 24.09
N ASN A 71 -14.47 42.98 22.76
CA ASN A 71 -14.33 44.20 21.96
C ASN A 71 -15.51 44.36 21.00
N ARG A 72 -16.25 45.47 21.17
CA ARG A 72 -17.14 46.05 20.16
C ARG A 72 -16.30 47.00 19.31
N LEU A 73 -16.57 47.07 18.01
CA LEU A 73 -16.42 48.24 17.10
C LEU A 73 -17.15 47.84 15.81
N GLN A 74 -18.38 48.33 15.59
CA GLN A 74 -18.75 49.60 14.94
C GLN A 74 -18.60 49.59 13.41
N CYS A 75 -19.73 49.89 12.75
CA CYS A 75 -19.84 50.05 11.31
C CYS A 75 -19.12 51.31 10.81
N ALA A 76 -18.55 51.22 9.61
CA ALA A 76 -18.34 52.36 8.72
C ALA A 76 -18.72 51.93 7.29
N THR A 77 -19.88 52.37 6.82
CA THR A 77 -20.33 52.16 5.43
C THR A 77 -19.80 53.30 4.56
N THR A 78 -18.73 53.04 3.81
CA THR A 78 -18.17 53.99 2.85
C THR A 78 -18.69 53.68 1.43
N HIS A 79 -19.20 54.70 0.74
CA HIS A 79 -19.64 54.59 -0.66
C HIS A 79 -18.49 54.16 -1.58
N MET A 80 -18.76 53.18 -2.46
CA MET A 80 -17.87 52.78 -3.56
C MET A 80 -18.46 53.27 -4.89
N GLY A 81 -17.69 54.05 -5.65
CA GLY A 81 -18.01 54.38 -7.04
C GLY A 81 -17.75 53.22 -8.01
N PRO A 82 -18.26 53.28 -9.25
CA PRO A 82 -18.08 52.21 -10.23
C PRO A 82 -16.64 52.19 -10.78
N GLU A 83 -15.84 51.22 -10.35
CA GLU A 83 -14.46 51.02 -10.81
C GLU A 83 -14.40 50.21 -12.13
N PRO A 84 -13.99 50.77 -13.29
CA PRO A 84 -14.12 50.09 -14.58
C PRO A 84 -13.01 49.06 -14.91
N ALA A 85 -12.02 48.85 -14.02
CA ALA A 85 -10.80 48.12 -14.33
C ALA A 85 -10.79 46.63 -13.93
N ALA A 86 -11.80 46.14 -13.22
CA ALA A 86 -11.77 44.83 -12.56
C ALA A 86 -11.85 43.60 -13.51
N HIS A 87 -12.28 43.76 -14.77
CA HIS A 87 -12.50 42.64 -15.68
C HIS A 87 -11.20 42.04 -16.26
N GLY A 88 -10.23 42.90 -16.63
CA GLY A 88 -8.98 42.46 -17.27
C GLY A 88 -8.09 41.60 -16.34
N ARG A 89 -8.04 41.90 -15.03
CA ARG A 89 -7.24 41.12 -14.07
C ARG A 89 -7.75 39.69 -13.87
N ARG A 90 -9.07 39.44 -13.97
CA ARG A 90 -9.63 38.09 -13.75
C ARG A 90 -9.19 37.09 -14.83
N ILE A 91 -9.17 37.54 -16.10
CA ILE A 91 -8.77 36.70 -17.25
C ILE A 91 -7.28 36.31 -17.16
N ALA A 92 -6.41 37.26 -16.81
CA ALA A 92 -4.98 36.99 -16.67
C ALA A 92 -4.68 35.92 -15.60
N VAL A 93 -5.30 36.04 -14.41
CA VAL A 93 -5.10 35.11 -13.29
C VAL A 93 -5.60 33.69 -13.63
N GLN A 94 -6.77 33.54 -14.26
CA GLN A 94 -7.27 32.22 -14.68
C GLN A 94 -6.32 31.53 -15.65
N SER A 95 -5.81 32.25 -16.66
CA SER A 95 -4.90 31.70 -17.68
C SER A 95 -3.53 31.24 -17.16
N HIS A 96 -3.15 31.66 -15.96
CA HIS A 96 -1.92 31.22 -15.29
C HIS A 96 -2.15 29.95 -14.47
N THR A 97 -3.26 29.86 -13.73
CA THR A 97 -3.61 28.70 -12.90
C THR A 97 -3.74 27.42 -13.74
N GLU A 98 -4.47 27.48 -14.87
CA GLU A 98 -4.66 26.33 -15.77
C GLU A 98 -3.33 25.77 -16.33
N ARG A 99 -2.33 26.63 -16.57
CA ARG A 99 -1.00 26.20 -17.04
C ARG A 99 -0.21 25.47 -15.97
N VAL A 100 -0.30 25.89 -14.71
CA VAL A 100 0.38 25.22 -13.59
C VAL A 100 -0.27 23.86 -13.29
N GLU A 101 -1.60 23.77 -13.35
CA GLU A 101 -2.33 22.51 -13.17
C GLU A 101 -1.97 21.46 -14.23
N THR A 102 -1.96 21.85 -15.51
CA THR A 102 -1.64 20.94 -16.63
C THR A 102 -0.19 20.43 -16.60
N MET A 103 0.78 21.29 -16.29
CA MET A 103 2.18 20.89 -16.13
C MET A 103 2.37 19.91 -14.97
N THR A 104 1.76 20.18 -13.82
CA THR A 104 1.96 19.35 -12.60
C THR A 104 1.27 18.00 -12.69
N LEU A 105 0.09 17.90 -13.34
CA LEU A 105 -0.54 16.61 -13.62
C LEU A 105 0.28 15.74 -14.59
N THR A 106 0.96 16.37 -15.56
CA THR A 106 1.80 15.68 -16.55
C THR A 106 2.95 14.88 -15.91
N ILE A 107 3.47 15.33 -14.76
CA ILE A 107 4.51 14.62 -13.98
C ILE A 107 4.00 13.24 -13.52
N TYR A 108 2.82 13.20 -12.90
CA TYR A 108 2.21 11.95 -12.40
C TYR A 108 1.81 11.01 -13.54
N LEU A 109 1.25 11.56 -14.63
CA LEU A 109 0.87 10.78 -15.80
C LEU A 109 2.11 10.18 -16.50
N THR A 110 3.18 10.95 -16.65
CA THR A 110 4.44 10.48 -17.24
C THR A 110 5.00 9.28 -16.49
N GLY A 111 5.06 9.33 -15.15
CA GLY A 111 5.51 8.20 -14.34
C GLY A 111 4.68 6.93 -14.54
N TYR A 112 3.35 7.06 -14.67
CA TYR A 112 2.46 5.93 -14.95
C TYR A 112 2.64 5.36 -16.37
N LEU A 113 2.74 6.21 -17.38
CA LEU A 113 2.96 5.78 -18.76
C LEU A 113 4.34 5.11 -18.94
N CYS A 114 5.39 5.63 -18.32
CA CYS A 114 6.71 5.00 -18.31
C CYS A 114 6.70 3.61 -17.66
N MET A 115 5.97 3.44 -16.55
CA MET A 115 5.79 2.13 -15.91
C MET A 115 5.09 1.14 -16.85
N LEU A 116 3.97 1.53 -17.48
CA LEU A 116 3.24 0.66 -18.40
C LEU A 116 4.07 0.31 -19.66
N ALA A 117 4.79 1.28 -20.23
CA ALA A 117 5.67 1.07 -21.37
C ALA A 117 6.80 0.09 -21.03
N SER A 118 7.47 0.29 -19.88
CA SER A 118 8.53 -0.62 -19.41
C SER A 118 8.00 -2.02 -19.14
N ALA A 119 6.79 -2.16 -18.58
CA ALA A 119 6.16 -3.46 -18.38
C ALA A 119 5.84 -4.17 -19.71
N ALA A 120 5.30 -3.45 -20.70
CA ALA A 120 5.02 -3.99 -22.03
C ALA A 120 6.31 -4.45 -22.74
N ILE A 121 7.35 -3.61 -22.73
CA ILE A 121 8.67 -3.88 -23.31
C ILE A 121 9.34 -5.07 -22.60
N GLY A 122 9.40 -5.03 -21.26
CA GLY A 122 10.03 -6.06 -20.43
C GLY A 122 9.37 -7.43 -20.56
N MET A 123 8.03 -7.48 -20.62
CA MET A 123 7.28 -8.72 -20.87
C MET A 123 7.49 -9.24 -22.30
N ARG A 124 7.54 -8.36 -23.32
CA ARG A 124 7.76 -8.76 -24.72
C ARG A 124 9.17 -9.29 -24.95
N MET A 125 10.19 -8.61 -24.43
CA MET A 125 11.61 -8.98 -24.57
C MET A 125 12.08 -10.02 -23.55
N ARG A 126 11.20 -10.49 -22.64
CA ARG A 126 11.50 -11.44 -21.56
C ARG A 126 12.67 -11.02 -20.66
N VAL A 127 12.82 -9.72 -20.45
CA VAL A 127 13.83 -9.14 -19.55
C VAL A 127 13.53 -9.55 -18.10
N VAL A 128 14.57 -9.78 -17.30
CA VAL A 128 14.46 -10.14 -15.88
C VAL A 128 13.60 -9.10 -15.15
N ALA A 129 12.60 -9.58 -14.40
CA ALA A 129 11.52 -8.76 -13.85
C ALA A 129 11.98 -7.50 -13.11
N TRP A 130 12.95 -7.61 -12.20
CA TRP A 130 13.47 -6.47 -11.44
C TRP A 130 14.08 -5.36 -12.32
N ARG A 131 14.68 -5.68 -13.48
CA ARG A 131 15.37 -4.70 -14.33
C ARG A 131 14.38 -3.75 -14.99
N TRP A 132 13.36 -4.28 -15.66
CA TRP A 132 12.34 -3.45 -16.28
C TRP A 132 11.41 -2.81 -15.24
N LEU A 133 11.19 -3.48 -14.09
CA LEU A 133 10.45 -2.87 -12.99
C LEU A 133 11.17 -1.64 -12.43
N ALA A 134 12.48 -1.74 -12.16
CA ALA A 134 13.28 -0.61 -11.70
C ALA A 134 13.32 0.52 -12.75
N ALA A 135 13.54 0.19 -14.03
CA ALA A 135 13.52 1.17 -15.11
C ALA A 135 12.17 1.88 -15.28
N GLY A 136 11.05 1.15 -15.10
CA GLY A 136 9.70 1.72 -15.18
C GLY A 136 9.33 2.60 -13.99
N ILE A 137 9.84 2.28 -12.79
CA ILE A 137 9.66 3.10 -11.59
C ILE A 137 10.55 4.35 -11.61
N ALA A 138 11.73 4.29 -12.24
CA ALA A 138 12.76 5.31 -12.13
C ALA A 138 12.28 6.77 -12.37
N PRO A 139 11.46 7.11 -13.38
CA PRO A 139 10.98 8.48 -13.55
C PRO A 139 10.08 8.94 -12.40
N ALA A 140 9.13 8.10 -11.97
CA ALA A 140 8.24 8.40 -10.86
C ALA A 140 8.97 8.46 -9.51
N ALA A 141 10.02 7.65 -9.33
CA ALA A 141 10.91 7.71 -8.19
C ALA A 141 11.78 8.98 -8.20
N ALA A 142 12.31 9.40 -9.36
CA ALA A 142 13.07 10.65 -9.47
C ALA A 142 12.22 11.85 -9.03
N PHE A 143 10.98 11.96 -9.51
CA PHE A 143 10.05 12.97 -9.00
C PHE A 143 9.78 12.81 -7.50
N ALA A 144 9.41 11.61 -7.03
CA ALA A 144 9.15 11.40 -5.60
C ALA A 144 10.36 11.75 -4.69
N LEU A 145 11.60 11.60 -5.18
CA LEU A 145 12.84 11.96 -4.47
C LEU A 145 13.17 13.46 -4.53
N LEU A 146 12.94 14.11 -5.67
CA LEU A 146 13.24 15.53 -5.90
C LEU A 146 12.11 16.47 -5.44
N ARG A 147 11.07 15.94 -4.80
CA ARG A 147 9.94 16.73 -4.31
C ARG A 147 10.33 17.64 -3.14
N GLY A 148 9.74 18.83 -3.11
CA GLY A 148 9.73 19.70 -1.94
C GLY A 148 8.63 19.30 -0.98
N ARG A 149 7.84 20.28 -0.51
CA ARG A 149 6.65 20.04 0.32
C ARG A 149 5.45 19.55 -0.51
N THR A 150 5.61 18.39 -1.15
CA THR A 150 4.57 17.78 -1.99
C THR A 150 4.12 16.43 -1.43
N GLY A 151 2.81 16.19 -1.38
CA GLY A 151 2.19 14.99 -0.81
C GLY A 151 1.76 15.20 0.65
N THR A 152 0.51 14.85 0.96
CA THR A 152 -0.27 15.36 2.11
C THR A 152 0.43 15.25 3.46
N ASP A 153 1.08 14.12 3.74
CA ASP A 153 1.78 13.90 5.00
C ASP A 153 3.24 14.42 5.03
N THR A 154 3.83 14.87 3.91
CA THR A 154 5.29 15.18 3.82
C THR A 154 5.75 16.20 4.87
N ALA A 155 5.00 17.29 5.08
CA ALA A 155 5.34 18.26 6.12
C ALA A 155 5.34 17.62 7.52
N VAL A 156 4.31 16.82 7.83
CA VAL A 156 4.19 16.10 9.11
C VAL A 156 5.33 15.11 9.32
N TYR A 157 5.82 14.44 8.26
CA TYR A 157 7.01 13.60 8.36
C TYR A 157 8.29 14.41 8.63
N GLN A 158 8.47 15.57 8.01
CA GLN A 158 9.61 16.45 8.27
C GLN A 158 9.61 16.95 9.73
N ASP A 159 8.45 17.36 10.25
CA ASP A 159 8.28 17.80 11.64
C ASP A 159 8.52 16.66 12.64
N ILE A 160 8.04 15.44 12.35
CA ILE A 160 8.31 14.24 13.15
C ILE A 160 9.82 13.93 13.18
N ILE A 161 10.50 14.00 12.04
CA ILE A 161 11.94 13.72 11.95
C ILE A 161 12.74 14.76 12.74
N ALA A 162 12.46 16.05 12.56
CA ALA A 162 13.09 17.13 13.31
C ALA A 162 12.85 16.98 14.83
N GLY A 163 11.61 16.66 15.23
CA GLY A 163 11.24 16.43 16.63
C GLY A 163 11.92 15.21 17.26
N ILE A 164 12.14 14.14 16.49
CA ILE A 164 12.93 12.98 16.92
C ILE A 164 14.39 13.39 17.17
N TRP A 165 15.05 14.03 16.19
CA TRP A 165 16.46 14.42 16.29
C TRP A 165 16.71 15.38 17.46
N ALA A 166 15.87 16.41 17.61
CA ALA A 166 15.91 17.35 18.72
C ALA A 166 15.63 16.73 20.11
N GLY A 167 15.36 15.43 20.19
CA GLY A 167 15.03 14.74 21.44
C GLY A 167 13.69 15.14 22.06
N ASN A 168 12.88 15.92 21.34
CA ASN A 168 11.66 16.52 21.87
C ASN A 168 10.49 15.52 21.82
N LEU A 169 10.50 14.59 22.78
CA LEU A 169 9.46 13.58 23.00
C LEU A 169 8.06 14.15 23.35
N LYS A 170 7.89 15.48 23.46
CA LYS A 170 6.56 16.12 23.53
C LYS A 170 5.95 16.35 22.15
N VAL A 171 6.78 16.63 21.12
CA VAL A 171 6.34 16.80 19.73
C VAL A 171 6.17 15.45 19.04
N VAL A 172 7.04 14.48 19.36
CA VAL A 172 6.92 13.11 18.87
C VAL A 172 5.67 12.46 19.47
N PRO A 173 4.67 12.05 18.67
CA PRO A 173 3.52 11.34 19.20
C PRO A 173 3.99 10.03 19.83
N ARG A 174 3.61 9.76 21.09
CA ARG A 174 3.93 8.50 21.80
C ARG A 174 3.40 7.22 21.11
N THR A 175 2.76 7.34 19.95
CA THR A 175 2.21 6.26 19.13
C THR A 175 2.96 6.05 17.80
N LEU A 176 4.22 6.47 17.68
CA LEU A 176 5.09 6.03 16.59
C LEU A 176 5.62 4.62 16.87
N GLU A 177 5.75 3.79 15.83
CA GLU A 177 6.32 2.45 15.98
C GLU A 177 7.83 2.54 16.21
N PRO A 178 8.40 1.67 17.09
CA PRO A 178 9.80 1.78 17.48
C PRO A 178 10.76 1.62 16.30
N GLY A 179 10.49 0.71 15.36
CA GLY A 179 11.36 0.48 14.20
C GLY A 179 11.49 1.70 13.28
N PHE A 180 10.41 2.47 13.11
CA PHE A 180 10.47 3.75 12.40
C PHE A 180 11.32 4.79 13.17
N VAL A 181 11.17 4.88 14.50
CA VAL A 181 11.98 5.79 15.32
C VAL A 181 13.48 5.43 15.25
N TRP A 182 13.82 4.13 15.36
CA TRP A 182 15.19 3.64 15.20
C TRP A 182 15.75 3.95 13.80
N LEU A 183 14.94 3.80 12.74
CA LEU A 183 15.35 4.14 11.38
C LEU A 183 15.62 5.65 11.24
N VAL A 184 14.75 6.52 11.75
CA VAL A 184 14.95 7.98 11.70
C VAL A 184 16.17 8.42 12.50
N ARG A 185 16.44 7.78 13.65
CA ARG A 185 17.68 7.98 14.43
C ARG A 185 18.94 7.50 13.69
N ALA A 186 18.86 6.42 12.93
CA ALA A 186 19.97 6.01 12.06
C ALA A 186 20.19 6.98 10.88
N LEU A 187 19.13 7.60 10.35
CA LEU A 187 19.22 8.62 9.30
C LEU A 187 19.82 9.95 9.79
N GLU A 188 19.80 10.22 11.09
CA GLU A 188 20.48 11.38 11.71
C GLU A 188 21.98 11.42 11.38
N TRP A 189 22.59 10.25 11.15
CA TRP A 189 24.01 10.08 10.81
C TRP A 189 24.33 10.42 9.35
N LEU A 190 23.32 10.51 8.47
CA LEU A 190 23.49 10.88 7.06
C LEU A 190 23.34 12.40 6.83
N GLY A 191 22.90 13.15 7.83
CA GLY A 191 22.79 14.60 7.79
C GLY A 191 21.62 15.14 8.61
N HIS A 192 21.73 16.39 9.06
CA HIS A 192 20.75 17.06 9.93
C HIS A 192 19.62 17.80 9.18
N ASP A 193 19.36 17.48 7.90
CA ASP A 193 18.21 18.01 7.16
C ASP A 193 17.08 16.96 7.06
N PRO A 194 15.89 17.22 7.65
CA PRO A 194 14.73 16.33 7.54
C PRO A 194 14.31 16.05 6.09
N ARG A 195 14.58 16.96 5.14
CA ARG A 195 14.31 16.77 3.70
C ARG A 195 15.11 15.59 3.16
N ILE A 196 16.42 15.54 3.44
CA ILE A 196 17.31 14.44 3.05
C ILE A 196 16.81 13.12 3.65
N ALA A 197 16.43 13.11 4.93
CA ALA A 197 15.85 11.92 5.56
C ALA A 197 14.54 11.47 4.88
N THR A 198 13.64 12.39 4.51
CA THR A 198 12.42 12.04 3.74
C THR A 198 12.72 11.52 2.33
N ALA A 199 13.76 12.02 1.66
CA ALA A 199 14.22 11.49 0.38
C ALA A 199 14.79 10.06 0.54
N VAL A 200 15.62 9.81 1.54
CA VAL A 200 16.13 8.46 1.83
C VAL A 200 15.01 7.48 2.19
N LEU A 201 14.02 7.89 3.00
CA LEU A 201 12.82 7.08 3.26
C LEU A 201 12.03 6.77 1.97
N THR A 202 11.93 7.73 1.05
CA THR A 202 11.30 7.53 -0.27
C THR A 202 12.09 6.53 -1.12
N LEU A 203 13.43 6.61 -1.12
CA LEU A 203 14.30 5.64 -1.77
C LEU A 203 14.11 4.23 -1.18
N LEU A 204 13.98 4.11 0.14
CA LEU A 204 13.70 2.84 0.81
C LEU A 204 12.34 2.24 0.38
N VAL A 205 11.30 3.07 0.18
CA VAL A 205 10.02 2.61 -0.41
C VAL A 205 10.23 2.06 -1.82
N VAL A 206 10.98 2.77 -2.67
CA VAL A 206 11.26 2.37 -4.05
C VAL A 206 12.04 1.05 -4.10
N VAL A 207 13.11 0.93 -3.32
CA VAL A 207 13.91 -0.30 -3.19
C VAL A 207 13.05 -1.45 -2.65
N ALA A 208 12.21 -1.20 -1.64
CA ALA A 208 11.30 -2.21 -1.09
C ALA A 208 10.26 -2.67 -2.12
N CYS A 209 9.72 -1.77 -2.96
CA CYS A 209 8.83 -2.11 -4.07
C CYS A 209 9.54 -3.03 -5.09
N VAL A 210 10.73 -2.67 -5.53
CA VAL A 210 11.52 -3.48 -6.48
C VAL A 210 11.90 -4.83 -5.88
N ALA A 211 12.29 -4.89 -4.60
CA ALA A 211 12.62 -6.14 -3.91
C ALA A 211 11.39 -7.04 -3.70
N ALA A 212 10.23 -6.46 -3.41
CA ALA A 212 8.98 -7.19 -3.19
C ALA A 212 8.40 -7.75 -4.50
N PHE A 213 8.37 -6.94 -5.56
CA PHE A 213 7.66 -7.27 -6.81
C PHE A 213 8.56 -7.66 -7.98
N GLY A 214 9.86 -7.31 -7.98
CA GLY A 214 10.81 -7.67 -9.03
C GLY A 214 11.26 -9.14 -9.03
N ARG A 215 10.73 -9.96 -8.12
CA ARG A 215 11.11 -11.38 -7.95
C ARG A 215 10.58 -12.30 -9.05
N SER A 216 9.47 -11.96 -9.68
CA SER A 216 8.86 -12.73 -10.77
C SER A 216 8.19 -11.79 -11.78
N ALA A 217 8.03 -12.25 -13.02
CA ALA A 217 7.37 -11.45 -14.05
C ALA A 217 5.87 -11.23 -13.75
N ASP A 218 5.23 -12.15 -13.01
CA ASP A 218 3.83 -12.03 -12.61
C ASP A 218 3.65 -11.01 -11.46
N ASP A 219 4.53 -11.06 -10.44
CA ASP A 219 4.56 -10.04 -9.38
C ASP A 219 4.77 -8.63 -9.94
N ALA A 220 5.77 -8.47 -10.82
CA ALA A 220 6.09 -7.19 -11.43
C ALA A 220 4.96 -6.71 -12.37
N CYS A 221 4.26 -7.62 -13.04
CA CYS A 221 3.10 -7.29 -13.87
C CYS A 221 1.91 -6.78 -13.04
N VAL A 222 1.57 -7.47 -11.94
CA VAL A 222 0.55 -7.01 -10.98
C VAL A 222 0.94 -5.66 -10.38
N PHE A 223 2.23 -5.46 -10.09
CA PHE A 223 2.70 -4.18 -9.60
C PHE A 223 2.51 -3.07 -10.64
N ALA A 224 3.05 -3.24 -11.85
CA ALA A 224 3.01 -2.22 -12.90
C ALA A 224 1.59 -1.85 -13.35
N THR A 225 0.69 -2.83 -13.42
CA THR A 225 -0.67 -2.62 -13.96
C THR A 225 -1.70 -2.20 -12.92
N LEU A 226 -1.54 -2.59 -11.64
CA LEU A 226 -2.56 -2.38 -10.62
C LEU A 226 -2.02 -1.67 -9.36
N ILE A 227 -0.94 -2.17 -8.75
CA ILE A 227 -0.48 -1.60 -7.46
C ILE A 227 0.18 -0.23 -7.66
N PHE A 228 0.96 -0.04 -8.72
CA PHE A 228 1.61 1.22 -9.03
C PHE A 228 0.62 2.39 -9.20
N PRO A 229 -0.36 2.34 -10.13
CA PRO A 229 -1.31 3.45 -10.30
C PRO A 229 -2.14 3.77 -9.06
N LEU A 230 -2.45 2.76 -8.23
CA LEU A 230 -3.22 2.93 -7.00
C LEU A 230 -2.39 3.52 -5.85
N PHE A 231 -1.24 2.90 -5.57
CA PHE A 231 -0.52 3.06 -4.31
C PHE A 231 0.86 3.73 -4.43
N PHE A 232 1.51 3.78 -5.60
CA PHE A 232 2.93 4.20 -5.66
C PHE A 232 3.12 5.63 -5.13
N TYR A 233 2.37 6.59 -5.64
CA TYR A 233 2.45 7.98 -5.19
C TYR A 233 2.00 8.14 -3.73
N ASP A 234 1.12 7.26 -3.23
CA ASP A 234 0.74 7.21 -1.81
C ASP A 234 1.96 6.81 -0.97
N MET A 235 2.48 5.60 -1.21
CA MET A 235 3.56 4.99 -0.46
C MET A 235 4.85 5.81 -0.52
N ALA A 236 5.15 6.41 -1.68
CA ALA A 236 6.37 7.17 -1.91
C ALA A 236 6.28 8.63 -1.45
N MET A 237 5.11 9.30 -1.57
CA MET A 237 5.02 10.75 -1.31
C MET A 237 4.28 11.14 -0.03
N SER A 238 3.48 10.26 0.57
CA SER A 238 2.77 10.56 1.82
C SER A 238 2.99 9.45 2.83
N GLY A 239 2.58 8.24 2.48
CA GLY A 239 2.58 7.04 3.30
C GLY A 239 3.91 6.34 3.58
N LEU A 240 5.02 7.07 3.75
CA LEU A 240 6.38 6.50 3.84
C LEU A 240 6.47 5.27 4.77
N ARG A 241 5.90 5.36 5.99
CA ARG A 241 5.88 4.25 6.97
C ARG A 241 5.17 3.00 6.44
N TYR A 242 3.90 3.12 6.02
CA TYR A 242 3.15 1.95 5.55
C TYR A 242 3.62 1.47 4.17
N GLY A 243 4.20 2.34 3.32
CA GLY A 243 4.77 1.96 2.04
C GLY A 243 5.91 0.96 2.17
N VAL A 244 6.89 1.26 3.04
CA VAL A 244 7.95 0.30 3.42
C VAL A 244 7.33 -0.94 4.06
N ALA A 245 6.43 -0.76 5.05
CA ALA A 245 5.85 -1.86 5.80
C ALA A 245 5.04 -2.84 4.92
N PHE A 246 4.30 -2.35 3.91
CA PHE A 246 3.49 -3.17 3.01
C PHE A 246 4.36 -4.00 2.06
N CYS A 247 5.47 -3.43 1.59
CA CYS A 247 6.44 -4.14 0.77
C CYS A 247 7.18 -5.22 1.56
N ILE A 248 7.57 -4.95 2.82
CA ILE A 248 8.14 -5.96 3.71
C ILE A 248 7.08 -7.03 4.09
N ALA A 249 5.82 -6.67 4.31
CA ALA A 249 4.72 -7.62 4.54
C ALA A 249 4.49 -8.56 3.34
N LYS A 250 4.62 -8.05 2.10
CA LYS A 250 4.62 -8.87 0.88
C LYS A 250 5.79 -9.86 0.89
N LEU A 251 7.00 -9.38 1.18
CA LEU A 251 8.20 -10.24 1.32
C LEU A 251 8.05 -11.32 2.41
N ALA A 252 7.39 -11.00 3.53
CA ALA A 252 7.05 -11.95 4.58
C ALA A 252 6.10 -13.06 4.06
N SER A 253 4.98 -12.69 3.44
CA SER A 253 4.01 -13.66 2.88
C SER A 253 4.64 -14.55 1.79
N ASP A 254 5.57 -14.02 1.02
CA ASP A 254 6.38 -14.72 0.02
C ASP A 254 7.40 -15.68 0.65
N ALA A 255 8.08 -15.27 1.72
CA ALA A 255 8.98 -16.13 2.48
C ALA A 255 8.23 -17.31 3.11
N TRP A 256 7.04 -17.06 3.66
CA TRP A 256 6.13 -18.10 4.15
C TRP A 256 5.70 -19.06 3.04
N ALA A 257 5.40 -18.54 1.84
CA ALA A 257 5.05 -19.34 0.66
C ALA A 257 6.12 -20.39 0.34
N ARG A 258 7.39 -20.00 0.47
CA ARG A 258 8.58 -20.80 0.22
C ARG A 258 9.03 -21.63 1.44
N ARG A 259 8.15 -21.81 2.45
CA ARG A 259 8.40 -22.52 3.72
C ARG A 259 9.59 -21.96 4.55
N ARG A 260 10.03 -20.73 4.28
CA ARG A 260 11.10 -20.06 5.03
C ARG A 260 10.51 -19.31 6.22
N HIS A 261 9.94 -20.05 7.17
CA HIS A 261 9.15 -19.50 8.27
C HIS A 261 9.92 -18.51 9.14
N GLY A 262 11.17 -18.79 9.51
CA GLY A 262 12.00 -17.84 10.28
C GLY A 262 12.22 -16.50 9.56
N VAL A 263 12.52 -16.54 8.26
CA VAL A 263 12.66 -15.33 7.41
C VAL A 263 11.33 -14.57 7.30
N SER A 264 10.22 -15.30 7.21
CA SER A 264 8.88 -14.67 7.23
C SER A 264 8.58 -13.98 8.55
N VAL A 265 8.92 -14.59 9.70
CA VAL A 265 8.73 -13.98 11.02
C VAL A 265 9.59 -12.74 11.16
N ALA A 266 10.88 -12.81 10.76
CA ALA A 266 11.78 -11.66 10.77
C ALA A 266 11.25 -10.48 9.94
N PHE A 267 10.76 -10.74 8.71
CA PHE A 267 10.12 -9.70 7.90
C PHE A 267 8.80 -9.20 8.51
N THR A 268 7.98 -10.05 9.13
CA THR A 268 6.76 -9.59 9.83
C THR A 268 7.11 -8.65 10.98
N VAL A 269 8.11 -8.98 11.80
CA VAL A 269 8.58 -8.12 12.90
C VAL A 269 9.12 -6.79 12.36
N ALA A 270 9.97 -6.82 11.32
CA ALA A 270 10.49 -5.61 10.69
C ALA A 270 9.37 -4.72 10.10
N ALA A 271 8.39 -5.32 9.42
CA ALA A 271 7.25 -4.59 8.87
C ALA A 271 6.38 -3.96 9.98
N THR A 272 6.15 -4.70 11.07
CA THR A 272 5.37 -4.23 12.24
C THR A 272 6.09 -3.08 12.94
N GLY A 273 7.43 -3.14 13.02
CA GLY A 273 8.26 -2.05 13.54
C GLY A 273 8.19 -0.77 12.71
N MET A 274 7.84 -0.86 11.42
CA MET A 274 7.62 0.30 10.54
C MET A 274 6.19 0.84 10.58
N HIS A 275 5.19 -0.05 10.64
CA HIS A 275 3.78 0.33 10.78
C HIS A 275 2.93 -0.82 11.33
N VAL A 276 2.16 -0.57 12.40
CA VAL A 276 1.44 -1.64 13.13
C VAL A 276 0.45 -2.43 12.26
N SER A 277 -0.17 -1.79 11.26
CA SER A 277 -1.14 -2.45 10.37
C SER A 277 -0.51 -3.52 9.47
N ALA A 278 0.81 -3.58 9.34
CA ALA A 278 1.49 -4.61 8.56
C ALA A 278 1.23 -6.03 9.06
N VAL A 279 0.98 -6.24 10.36
CA VAL A 279 0.57 -7.55 10.92
C VAL A 279 -0.72 -8.03 10.25
N LEU A 280 -1.74 -7.16 10.21
CA LEU A 280 -3.01 -7.47 9.56
C LEU A 280 -2.80 -7.73 8.07
N LEU A 281 -1.95 -6.97 7.38
CA LEU A 281 -1.66 -7.21 5.96
C LEU A 281 -1.00 -8.57 5.72
N VAL A 282 0.01 -8.96 6.53
CA VAL A 282 0.61 -10.30 6.45
C VAL A 282 -0.45 -11.39 6.64
N VAL A 283 -1.41 -11.18 7.54
CA VAL A 283 -2.55 -12.08 7.73
C VAL A 283 -3.46 -12.11 6.51
N LEU A 284 -3.89 -10.96 5.97
CA LEU A 284 -4.76 -10.89 4.80
C LEU A 284 -4.12 -11.55 3.56
N LEU A 285 -2.81 -11.36 3.36
CA LEU A 285 -2.07 -12.03 2.28
C LEU A 285 -1.95 -13.56 2.49
N GLN A 286 -2.09 -14.05 3.72
CA GLN A 286 -2.06 -15.47 4.06
C GLN A 286 -3.44 -16.13 4.15
N VAL A 287 -4.54 -15.36 4.09
CA VAL A 287 -5.94 -15.83 4.06
C VAL A 287 -6.09 -17.11 3.25
N ARG A 288 -5.69 -17.13 1.97
CA ARG A 288 -5.83 -18.29 1.07
C ARG A 288 -5.19 -19.62 1.56
N ARG A 289 -4.31 -19.59 2.57
CA ARG A 289 -3.59 -20.75 3.11
C ARG A 289 -4.15 -21.26 4.44
N LEU A 290 -5.03 -20.50 5.09
CA LEU A 290 -5.60 -20.85 6.39
C LEU A 290 -6.77 -21.85 6.21
N ARG A 291 -6.91 -22.79 7.15
CA ARG A 291 -8.09 -23.69 7.24
C ARG A 291 -9.24 -22.93 7.91
N ARG A 292 -10.51 -23.21 7.55
CA ARG A 292 -11.73 -22.46 7.97
C ARG A 292 -11.78 -22.07 9.46
N LEU A 293 -11.40 -22.96 10.39
CA LEU A 293 -11.42 -22.68 11.83
C LEU A 293 -10.36 -21.66 12.28
N ARG A 294 -9.26 -21.51 11.53
CA ARG A 294 -8.19 -20.55 11.85
C ARG A 294 -8.51 -19.11 11.46
N TYR A 295 -9.50 -18.86 10.60
CA TYR A 295 -9.91 -17.48 10.28
C TYR A 295 -10.66 -16.85 11.45
N ALA A 296 -11.57 -17.58 12.10
CA ALA A 296 -12.25 -17.14 13.31
C ALA A 296 -11.24 -16.88 14.44
N GLY A 297 -10.38 -17.86 14.75
CA GLY A 297 -9.35 -17.69 15.78
C GLY A 297 -8.36 -16.55 15.50
N LEU A 298 -8.03 -16.28 14.23
CA LEU A 298 -7.11 -15.20 13.86
C LEU A 298 -7.78 -13.82 13.83
N ALA A 299 -9.07 -13.74 13.46
CA ALA A 299 -9.87 -12.52 13.58
C ALA A 299 -10.08 -12.16 15.07
N VAL A 300 -10.38 -13.15 15.91
CA VAL A 300 -10.48 -12.99 17.37
C VAL A 300 -9.13 -12.62 17.98
N ALA A 301 -8.02 -13.22 17.55
CA ALA A 301 -6.69 -12.87 18.04
C ALA A 301 -6.26 -11.46 17.62
N ILE A 302 -6.53 -11.03 16.38
CA ILE A 302 -6.24 -9.66 15.92
C ILE A 302 -7.12 -8.66 16.65
N GLY A 303 -8.43 -8.92 16.74
CA GLY A 303 -9.36 -8.08 17.50
C GLY A 303 -8.94 -7.96 18.96
N GLY A 304 -8.62 -9.09 19.60
CA GLY A 304 -8.17 -9.15 20.99
C GLY A 304 -6.82 -8.46 21.23
N VAL A 305 -5.83 -8.61 20.35
CA VAL A 305 -4.53 -7.92 20.48
C VAL A 305 -4.67 -6.43 20.23
N LEU A 306 -5.44 -6.00 19.22
CA LEU A 306 -5.70 -4.57 18.98
C LEU A 306 -6.46 -3.94 20.15
N PHE A 307 -7.46 -4.64 20.68
CA PHE A 307 -8.23 -4.21 21.85
C PHE A 307 -7.35 -4.13 23.11
N ALA A 308 -6.59 -5.18 23.43
CA ALA A 308 -5.77 -5.26 24.64
C ALA A 308 -4.55 -4.33 24.61
N MET A 309 -3.83 -4.22 23.48
CA MET A 309 -2.64 -3.36 23.41
C MET A 309 -2.97 -1.87 23.45
N HIS A 310 -4.16 -1.48 23.04
CA HIS A 310 -4.48 -0.07 22.81
C HIS A 310 -5.78 0.39 23.48
N HIS A 311 -6.47 -0.35 24.35
CA HIS A 311 -7.76 0.06 24.94
C HIS A 311 -7.84 1.57 25.28
N GLU A 312 -6.95 2.07 26.14
CA GLU A 312 -6.82 3.50 26.48
C GLU A 312 -6.50 4.40 25.27
N ALA A 313 -5.52 4.02 24.45
CA ALA A 313 -5.05 4.79 23.30
C ALA A 313 -6.02 4.77 22.10
N LEU A 314 -6.87 3.74 22.01
CA LEU A 314 -7.98 3.58 21.08
C LEU A 314 -9.17 4.36 21.59
N LEU A 315 -9.50 4.35 22.89
CA LEU A 315 -10.55 5.23 23.42
C LEU A 315 -10.16 6.70 23.25
N ALA A 316 -8.91 7.07 23.55
CA ALA A 316 -8.40 8.42 23.29
C ALA A 316 -8.37 8.77 21.79
N LYS A 317 -7.93 7.85 20.92
CA LYS A 317 -7.97 8.08 19.46
C LYS A 317 -9.37 8.04 18.87
N VAL A 318 -10.29 7.25 19.40
CA VAL A 318 -11.70 7.21 18.99
C VAL A 318 -12.40 8.47 19.46
N GLY A 319 -12.09 8.99 20.65
CA GLY A 319 -12.53 10.32 21.07
C GLY A 319 -12.03 11.42 20.12
N LEU A 320 -10.74 11.43 19.80
CA LEU A 320 -10.18 12.37 18.83
C LEU A 320 -10.76 12.19 17.41
N TYR A 321 -10.91 10.95 16.92
CA TYR A 321 -11.44 10.67 15.58
C TYR A 321 -12.96 10.86 15.49
N ALA A 322 -13.72 10.73 16.58
CA ALA A 322 -15.14 11.06 16.63
C ALA A 322 -15.37 12.58 16.65
N ALA A 323 -14.42 13.36 17.20
CA ALA A 323 -14.42 14.81 17.09
C ALA A 323 -14.08 15.31 15.68
N PHE A 324 -13.35 14.53 14.88
CA PHE A 324 -13.12 14.82 13.46
C PHE A 324 -14.23 14.26 12.57
N THR A 325 -15.25 15.09 12.30
CA THR A 325 -16.20 14.81 11.22
C THR A 325 -15.44 14.56 9.90
N PRO A 326 -15.68 13.45 9.18
CA PRO A 326 -14.97 13.16 7.95
C PRO A 326 -15.20 14.28 6.91
N PRO A 327 -14.17 14.72 6.17
CA PRO A 327 -14.23 15.93 5.35
C PRO A 327 -15.29 15.90 4.25
N THR A 328 -15.71 14.71 3.82
CA THR A 328 -16.96 14.51 3.07
C THR A 328 -17.60 13.17 3.44
N GLN A 329 -18.93 13.07 3.36
CA GLN A 329 -19.67 11.80 3.54
C GLN A 329 -19.41 10.76 2.42
N MET A 330 -18.55 11.07 1.44
CA MET A 330 -18.18 10.19 0.32
C MET A 330 -16.77 9.59 0.45
N SER A 331 -16.02 9.97 1.50
CA SER A 331 -14.71 9.40 1.77
C SER A 331 -14.80 7.87 1.93
N GLY A 332 -13.88 7.13 1.31
CA GLY A 332 -13.89 5.67 1.25
C GLY A 332 -14.69 5.05 0.10
N GLY A 333 -15.44 5.84 -0.70
CA GLY A 333 -16.18 5.32 -1.85
C GLY A 333 -15.28 4.77 -2.97
N ALA A 334 -14.16 5.45 -3.27
CA ALA A 334 -13.22 5.02 -4.31
C ALA A 334 -12.60 3.63 -4.08
N PRO A 335 -11.99 3.29 -2.92
CA PRO A 335 -11.47 1.95 -2.69
C PRO A 335 -12.55 0.86 -2.70
N LEU A 336 -13.78 1.16 -2.22
CA LEU A 336 -14.90 0.22 -2.31
C LEU A 336 -15.28 -0.11 -3.76
N VAL A 337 -15.34 0.89 -4.65
CA VAL A 337 -15.60 0.68 -6.08
C VAL A 337 -14.46 -0.13 -6.73
N LEU A 338 -13.21 0.18 -6.40
CA LEU A 338 -12.05 -0.56 -6.93
C LEU A 338 -12.00 -2.02 -6.43
N ALA A 339 -12.42 -2.27 -5.20
CA ALA A 339 -12.59 -3.61 -4.65
C ALA A 339 -13.73 -4.38 -5.32
N LEU A 340 -14.87 -3.71 -5.61
CA LEU A 340 -15.97 -4.29 -6.38
C LEU A 340 -15.56 -4.65 -7.81
N LEU A 341 -14.86 -3.75 -8.50
CA LEU A 341 -14.28 -4.02 -9.83
C LEU A 341 -13.29 -5.19 -9.80
N THR A 342 -12.45 -5.26 -8.75
CA THR A 342 -11.53 -6.37 -8.53
C THR A 342 -12.25 -7.71 -8.31
N LEU A 343 -13.34 -7.71 -7.53
CA LEU A 343 -14.17 -8.89 -7.30
C LEU A 343 -14.86 -9.35 -8.59
N ALA A 344 -15.46 -8.41 -9.34
CA ALA A 344 -16.13 -8.67 -10.60
C ALA A 344 -15.15 -9.23 -11.66
N ALA A 345 -13.96 -8.63 -11.79
CA ALA A 345 -12.88 -9.15 -12.61
C ALA A 345 -12.49 -10.58 -12.22
N GLY A 346 -12.35 -10.85 -10.93
CA GLY A 346 -12.06 -12.18 -10.40
C GLY A 346 -13.15 -13.20 -10.76
N TRP A 347 -14.43 -12.84 -10.66
CA TRP A 347 -15.55 -13.68 -11.07
C TRP A 347 -15.52 -14.00 -12.57
N VAL A 348 -15.43 -12.97 -13.42
CA VAL A 348 -15.44 -13.08 -14.89
C VAL A 348 -14.26 -13.92 -15.40
N LEU A 349 -13.05 -13.70 -14.87
CA LEU A 349 -11.85 -14.39 -15.35
C LEU A 349 -11.78 -15.87 -14.92
N LEU A 350 -12.33 -16.23 -13.75
CA LEU A 350 -12.29 -17.61 -13.23
C LEU A 350 -13.54 -18.46 -13.56
N ALA A 351 -14.64 -17.83 -13.97
CA ALA A 351 -15.99 -18.44 -14.03
C ALA A 351 -16.46 -19.10 -12.72
N ARG A 352 -15.76 -18.83 -11.60
CA ARG A 352 -16.03 -19.32 -10.24
C ARG A 352 -15.48 -18.33 -9.24
N MET A 353 -16.32 -17.88 -8.30
CA MET A 353 -15.90 -16.93 -7.27
C MET A 353 -14.74 -17.46 -6.41
N PRO A 354 -13.56 -16.83 -6.41
CA PRO A 354 -12.50 -17.19 -5.49
C PRO A 354 -12.90 -16.73 -4.08
N ARG A 355 -13.13 -17.69 -3.17
CA ARG A 355 -13.54 -17.43 -1.77
C ARG A 355 -12.69 -16.38 -1.06
N THR A 356 -11.40 -16.29 -1.40
CA THR A 356 -10.47 -15.27 -0.91
C THR A 356 -10.88 -13.85 -1.28
N LEU A 357 -11.30 -13.58 -2.53
CA LEU A 357 -11.74 -12.24 -2.91
C LEU A 357 -13.07 -11.87 -2.26
N VAL A 358 -14.00 -12.82 -2.08
CA VAL A 358 -15.25 -12.59 -1.34
C VAL A 358 -14.94 -12.21 0.10
N PHE A 359 -14.07 -12.97 0.76
CA PHE A 359 -13.67 -12.69 2.14
C PHE A 359 -13.04 -11.29 2.25
N LEU A 360 -12.10 -10.95 1.36
CA LEU A 360 -11.49 -9.62 1.34
C LEU A 360 -12.51 -8.51 1.02
N PHE A 361 -13.47 -8.74 0.12
CA PHE A 361 -14.54 -7.79 -0.17
C PHE A 361 -15.51 -7.60 1.01
N VAL A 362 -15.78 -8.64 1.81
CA VAL A 362 -16.51 -8.50 3.08
C VAL A 362 -15.69 -7.69 4.09
N CYS A 363 -14.38 -7.89 4.16
CA CYS A 363 -13.49 -7.03 4.95
C CYS A 363 -13.47 -5.58 4.44
N GLU A 364 -13.59 -5.35 3.13
CA GLU A 364 -13.70 -4.01 2.55
C GLU A 364 -15.00 -3.32 2.96
N ILE A 365 -16.15 -4.00 2.86
CA ILE A 365 -17.45 -3.47 3.31
C ILE A 365 -17.39 -3.14 4.81
N ALA A 366 -16.82 -4.01 5.64
CA ALA A 366 -16.63 -3.73 7.06
C ALA A 366 -15.69 -2.53 7.31
N SER A 367 -14.63 -2.39 6.51
CA SER A 367 -13.70 -1.25 6.59
C SER A 367 -14.33 0.06 6.13
N PHE A 368 -15.21 0.02 5.12
CA PHE A 368 -16.01 1.16 4.66
C PHE A 368 -17.07 1.58 5.69
N ALA A 369 -17.74 0.63 6.34
CA ALA A 369 -18.64 0.91 7.45
C ALA A 369 -17.88 1.58 8.61
N LEU A 370 -16.70 1.05 8.96
CA LEU A 370 -15.81 1.67 9.94
C LEU A 370 -15.30 3.06 9.49
N ALA A 371 -15.10 3.29 8.18
CA ALA A 371 -14.67 4.57 7.63
C ALA A 371 -15.72 5.68 7.82
N ARG A 372 -17.00 5.32 8.08
CA ARG A 372 -18.05 6.29 8.45
C ARG A 372 -17.92 6.81 9.88
N VAL A 373 -17.22 6.08 10.75
CA VAL A 373 -17.08 6.38 12.18
C VAL A 373 -15.64 6.77 12.55
N SER A 374 -14.64 6.31 11.79
CA SER A 374 -13.23 6.54 12.10
C SER A 374 -12.35 6.55 10.85
N TYR A 375 -11.40 7.49 10.81
CA TYR A 375 -10.30 7.53 9.84
C TYR A 375 -9.50 6.21 9.75
N ALA A 376 -9.50 5.39 10.82
CA ALA A 376 -8.91 4.05 10.79
C ALA A 376 -9.53 3.15 9.70
N GLY A 377 -10.83 3.28 9.43
CA GLY A 377 -11.53 2.52 8.38
C GLY A 377 -10.93 2.75 6.99
N LEU A 378 -10.63 4.01 6.64
CA LEU A 378 -9.98 4.35 5.36
C LEU A 378 -8.62 3.66 5.20
N ARG A 379 -7.82 3.60 6.28
CA ARG A 379 -6.54 2.88 6.29
C ARG A 379 -6.72 1.37 6.13
N PHE A 380 -7.78 0.80 6.70
CA PHE A 380 -8.11 -0.61 6.50
C PHE A 380 -8.59 -0.89 5.07
N GLN A 381 -9.38 -0.01 4.44
CA GLN A 381 -9.79 -0.15 3.04
C GLN A 381 -8.56 -0.22 2.10
N TRP A 382 -7.61 0.70 2.23
CA TRP A 382 -6.38 0.66 1.43
C TRP A 382 -5.56 -0.62 1.65
N LEU A 383 -5.49 -1.12 2.89
CA LEU A 383 -4.81 -2.36 3.24
C LEU A 383 -5.51 -3.59 2.62
N VAL A 384 -6.85 -3.65 2.67
CA VAL A 384 -7.66 -4.71 2.07
C VAL A 384 -7.54 -4.68 0.54
N LEU A 385 -7.63 -3.50 -0.09
CA LEU A 385 -7.48 -3.33 -1.54
C LEU A 385 -6.07 -3.72 -2.02
N PHE A 386 -5.01 -3.42 -1.24
CA PHE A 386 -3.65 -3.88 -1.53
C PHE A 386 -3.57 -5.42 -1.45
N ALA A 387 -4.19 -6.03 -0.43
CA ALA A 387 -4.26 -7.48 -0.31
C ALA A 387 -5.03 -8.13 -1.48
N MET A 388 -6.15 -7.54 -1.91
CA MET A 388 -6.91 -7.98 -3.09
C MET A 388 -6.08 -7.87 -4.38
N SER A 389 -5.31 -6.79 -4.55
CA SER A 389 -4.41 -6.61 -5.68
C SER A 389 -3.38 -7.74 -5.78
N CYS A 390 -2.76 -8.13 -4.65
CA CYS A 390 -1.83 -9.27 -4.59
C CYS A 390 -2.48 -10.64 -4.89
N VAL A 391 -3.82 -10.78 -4.83
CA VAL A 391 -4.50 -12.04 -5.20
C VAL A 391 -4.45 -12.31 -6.70
N PHE A 392 -4.19 -11.32 -7.56
CA PHE A 392 -4.02 -11.55 -9.00
C PHE A 392 -2.73 -12.30 -9.37
N VAL A 393 -1.67 -12.27 -8.54
CA VAL A 393 -0.41 -12.97 -8.81
C VAL A 393 -0.63 -14.48 -9.09
N PRO A 394 -1.32 -15.26 -8.23
CA PRO A 394 -1.65 -16.65 -8.55
C PRO A 394 -2.69 -16.82 -9.69
N LEU A 395 -3.46 -15.79 -10.07
CA LEU A 395 -4.41 -15.89 -11.20
C LEU A 395 -3.69 -15.88 -12.55
N LEU A 396 -2.56 -15.18 -12.66
CA LEU A 396 -1.69 -15.21 -13.84
C LEU A 396 -1.07 -16.59 -14.11
N GLN A 397 -1.09 -17.49 -13.12
CA GLN A 397 -0.52 -18.84 -13.18
C GLN A 397 -1.56 -19.92 -13.51
N VAL A 398 -2.84 -19.58 -13.69
CA VAL A 398 -3.92 -20.55 -13.96
C VAL A 398 -3.94 -20.89 -15.47
N PRO A 399 -3.65 -22.14 -15.88
CA PRO A 399 -3.49 -22.47 -17.31
C PRO A 399 -4.75 -22.30 -18.17
N THR A 400 -5.94 -22.32 -17.56
CA THR A 400 -7.22 -22.16 -18.27
C THR A 400 -7.51 -20.70 -18.62
N ILE A 401 -6.83 -19.73 -18.02
CA ILE A 401 -7.09 -18.30 -18.24
C ILE A 401 -6.05 -17.74 -19.21
N ARG A 402 -6.52 -17.10 -20.29
CA ARG A 402 -5.64 -16.37 -21.21
C ARG A 402 -5.02 -15.16 -20.50
N ARG A 403 -3.73 -15.25 -20.16
CA ARG A 403 -2.92 -14.22 -19.46
C ARG A 403 -3.20 -12.77 -19.94
N ARG A 404 -3.34 -12.56 -21.26
CA ARG A 404 -3.65 -11.25 -21.86
C ARG A 404 -4.89 -10.59 -21.25
N HIS A 405 -5.98 -11.34 -21.02
CA HIS A 405 -7.21 -10.76 -20.46
C HIS A 405 -6.99 -10.31 -19.02
N VAL A 406 -6.29 -11.10 -18.19
CA VAL A 406 -5.95 -10.72 -16.81
C VAL A 406 -5.15 -9.41 -16.78
N VAL A 407 -4.12 -9.30 -17.64
CA VAL A 407 -3.27 -8.11 -17.73
C VAL A 407 -4.06 -6.87 -18.17
N VAL A 408 -4.91 -7.00 -19.20
CA VAL A 408 -5.78 -5.90 -19.65
C VAL A 408 -6.77 -5.49 -18.56
N THR A 409 -7.42 -6.44 -17.88
CA THR A 409 -8.37 -6.14 -16.80
C THR A 409 -7.69 -5.43 -15.62
N MET A 410 -6.51 -5.88 -15.20
CA MET A 410 -5.73 -5.19 -14.16
C MET A 410 -5.34 -3.77 -14.58
N ALA A 411 -4.87 -3.58 -15.82
CA ALA A 411 -4.51 -2.26 -16.34
C ALA A 411 -5.70 -1.30 -16.42
N VAL A 412 -6.90 -1.79 -16.77
CA VAL A 412 -8.14 -0.99 -16.77
C VAL A 412 -8.54 -0.59 -15.35
N ILE A 413 -8.51 -1.50 -14.38
CA ILE A 413 -8.80 -1.19 -12.97
C ILE A 413 -7.76 -0.20 -12.42
N GLY A 414 -6.47 -0.40 -12.75
CA GLY A 414 -5.39 0.52 -12.41
C GLY A 414 -5.60 1.91 -12.99
N ALA A 415 -5.98 2.02 -14.26
CA ALA A 415 -6.24 3.31 -14.92
C ALA A 415 -7.45 4.04 -14.30
N ILE A 416 -8.54 3.33 -13.99
CA ILE A 416 -9.70 3.89 -13.27
C ILE A 416 -9.27 4.40 -11.89
N GLY A 417 -8.48 3.61 -11.15
CA GLY A 417 -7.97 3.99 -9.84
C GLY A 417 -7.00 5.17 -9.87
N PHE A 418 -6.15 5.25 -10.90
CA PHE A 418 -5.29 6.41 -11.14
C PHE A 418 -6.12 7.67 -11.43
N ALA A 419 -7.15 7.57 -12.27
CA ALA A 419 -8.05 8.68 -12.56
C ALA A 419 -8.82 9.16 -11.31
N MET A 420 -9.29 8.24 -10.47
CA MET A 420 -9.88 8.57 -9.16
C MET A 420 -8.86 9.26 -8.24
N ARG A 421 -7.61 8.79 -8.22
CA ARG A 421 -6.53 9.40 -7.44
C ARG A 421 -6.19 10.82 -7.93
N THR A 422 -6.05 11.00 -9.24
CA THR A 422 -5.86 12.31 -9.89
C THR A 422 -6.98 13.28 -9.53
N ARG A 423 -8.24 12.83 -9.58
CA ARG A 423 -9.39 13.65 -9.15
C ARG A 423 -9.28 14.08 -7.69
N ASN A 424 -8.82 13.21 -6.79
CA ASN A 424 -8.59 13.57 -5.39
C ASN A 424 -7.44 14.59 -5.25
N MET A 425 -6.32 14.42 -5.96
CA MET A 425 -5.21 15.39 -5.97
C MET A 425 -5.66 16.77 -6.44
N LEU A 426 -6.54 16.85 -7.46
CA LEU A 426 -7.15 18.09 -7.94
C LEU A 426 -8.12 18.70 -6.91
N GLY A 427 -8.88 17.87 -6.19
CA GLY A 427 -9.71 18.33 -5.08
C GLY A 427 -8.93 18.84 -3.85
N GLU A 428 -7.66 18.46 -3.74
CA GLU A 428 -6.72 18.89 -2.69
C GLU A 428 -5.78 20.03 -3.17
N TYR A 429 -6.04 20.65 -4.33
CA TYR A 429 -5.16 21.67 -4.91
C TYR A 429 -4.95 22.85 -3.95
N GLY A 430 -3.69 23.10 -3.57
CA GLY A 430 -3.32 24.17 -2.64
C GLY A 430 -3.78 23.98 -1.19
N LEU A 431 -4.41 22.85 -0.84
CA LEU A 431 -4.96 22.62 0.51
C LEU A 431 -3.95 21.92 1.44
N GLY A 432 -3.72 22.51 2.61
CA GLY A 432 -2.83 21.98 3.63
C GLY A 432 -1.35 22.37 3.46
N PRO A 433 -0.45 21.90 4.35
CA PRO A 433 0.94 22.33 4.41
C PRO A 433 1.84 21.71 3.31
N SER A 434 1.39 20.62 2.69
CA SER A 434 2.09 19.95 1.59
C SER A 434 1.10 19.21 0.68
N PRO A 435 0.31 19.90 -0.17
CA PRO A 435 -0.63 19.26 -1.09
C PRO A 435 0.10 18.42 -2.16
N PHE A 436 -0.64 17.60 -2.92
CA PHE A 436 -0.08 16.95 -4.12
C PHE A 436 0.04 17.90 -5.32
N LEU A 437 -0.78 18.96 -5.36
CA LEU A 437 -0.81 19.97 -6.41
C LEU A 437 -0.88 21.39 -5.81
N PRO A 438 -0.18 22.39 -6.39
CA PRO A 438 0.81 22.25 -7.43
C PRO A 438 2.02 21.45 -6.94
N TYR A 439 2.57 20.60 -7.79
CA TYR A 439 3.80 19.86 -7.47
C TYR A 439 4.94 20.88 -7.32
N ARG A 440 5.67 20.80 -6.20
CA ARG A 440 6.88 21.61 -5.96
C ARG A 440 8.13 20.74 -5.86
N PHE A 441 9.24 21.25 -6.38
CA PHE A 441 10.57 20.65 -6.22
C PHE A 441 11.24 21.11 -4.91
N PHE A 442 12.34 20.47 -4.51
CA PHE A 442 12.98 20.76 -3.21
C PHE A 442 13.72 22.11 -3.16
N TRP A 443 14.01 22.70 -4.32
CA TRP A 443 14.67 23.99 -4.50
C TRP A 443 13.70 25.18 -4.61
N GLU A 444 12.39 24.91 -4.49
CA GLU A 444 11.28 25.89 -4.44
C GLU A 444 10.74 26.06 -3.00
#